data_AF-A0A4Q4CH35-F1
#
_entry.id   AF-A0A4Q4CH35-F1
#
_cell.length_a   1.000
_cell.length_b   1.000
_cell.length_c   1.000
_cell.angle_alpha   90.00
_cell.angle_beta   90.00
_cell.angle_gamma   90.00
#
_symmetry.space_group_name_H-M   'P 1'
#
loop_
_entity.id
_entity.type
_entity.pdbx_description
1 polymer ?
#
loop_
_entity_poly.entity_id
_entity_poly.type
_entity_poly.pdbx_seq_one_letter_code
_entity_poly.pdbx_strand_id
1 'polypeptide(L)'
;MSRSFLPPLLLAALLSMAASPNRPPPVAPNEALVMRIIFEDCLGYVRDGRTPFGGLATRPASMAAIEQLPARMPDRDKAVELLSPRYVASWGEDPDGRHCFVGTFFAAMEAGVPGQLGVPAIGFLQRVTLRAAAEGLSDSMVAEEFSPLATSRWSEPGTGHDRGPLRPVSMSILATAPADTRGVAEAGLIVMGGPSGGRRVMMPAAPH
;
A
#
# COMPACT_ATOMS: atom_id res chain seq x y z
N MET A 1 -26.97 46.46 -46.86
CA MET A 1 -26.28 45.18 -46.61
C MET A 1 -25.25 45.41 -45.51
N SER A 2 -25.63 45.24 -44.24
CA SER A 2 -24.75 45.49 -43.10
C SER A 2 -24.05 44.19 -42.70
N ARG A 3 -22.71 44.19 -42.74
CA ARG A 3 -21.86 43.10 -42.24
C ARG A 3 -21.59 43.33 -40.75
N SER A 4 -22.18 42.48 -39.90
CA SER A 4 -21.87 42.45 -38.48
C SER A 4 -20.55 41.70 -38.27
N PHE A 5 -19.49 42.42 -37.90
CA PHE A 5 -18.25 41.84 -37.37
C PHE A 5 -18.49 41.47 -35.90
N LEU A 6 -18.55 40.17 -35.60
CA LEU A 6 -18.43 39.69 -34.22
C LEU A 6 -16.95 39.79 -33.78
N PRO A 7 -16.65 40.38 -32.61
CA PRO A 7 -15.28 40.56 -32.15
C PRO A 7 -14.68 39.23 -31.64
N PRO A 8 -13.42 38.91 -31.96
CA PRO A 8 -12.76 37.66 -31.55
C PRO A 8 -12.39 37.60 -30.06
N LEU A 9 -12.66 38.65 -29.29
CA LEU A 9 -12.25 38.78 -27.88
C LEU A 9 -13.11 37.97 -26.89
N LEU A 10 -14.28 37.47 -27.29
CA LEU A 10 -15.16 36.71 -26.40
C LEU A 10 -14.86 35.19 -26.34
N LEU A 11 -14.02 34.65 -27.23
CA LEU A 11 -13.63 33.23 -27.17
C LEU A 11 -12.45 32.95 -26.21
N ALA A 12 -11.66 33.95 -25.83
CA ALA A 12 -10.49 33.74 -24.97
C ALA A 12 -10.83 33.61 -23.47
N ALA A 13 -11.98 34.11 -23.03
CA ALA A 13 -12.37 34.11 -21.61
C ALA A 13 -13.04 32.80 -21.14
N LEU A 14 -13.46 31.92 -22.06
CA LEU A 14 -14.10 30.64 -21.71
C LEU A 14 -13.10 29.46 -21.63
N LEU A 15 -11.83 29.67 -21.96
CA LEU A 15 -10.79 28.63 -21.97
C LEU A 15 -9.95 28.55 -20.69
N SER A 16 -10.18 29.42 -19.70
CA SER A 16 -9.34 29.52 -18.50
C SER A 16 -9.88 28.78 -17.26
N MET A 17 -10.98 28.03 -17.39
CA MET A 17 -11.62 27.30 -16.29
C MET A 17 -11.70 25.78 -16.54
N ALA A 18 -10.83 25.24 -17.40
CA ALA A 18 -10.56 23.81 -17.42
C ALA A 18 -9.43 23.50 -16.43
N ALA A 19 -9.69 23.68 -15.13
CA ALA A 19 -8.88 23.00 -14.12
C ALA A 19 -9.05 21.49 -14.40
N SER A 20 -8.00 20.85 -14.91
CA SER A 20 -8.05 19.45 -15.33
C SER A 20 -8.59 18.60 -14.17
N PRO A 21 -9.74 17.92 -14.33
CA PRO A 21 -10.36 17.14 -13.27
C PRO A 21 -9.58 15.87 -12.92
N ASN A 22 -8.41 15.64 -13.53
CA ASN A 22 -7.67 14.38 -13.47
C ASN A 22 -6.44 14.44 -12.56
N ARG A 23 -6.24 15.49 -11.76
CA ARG A 23 -5.13 15.48 -10.79
C ARG A 23 -5.59 14.76 -9.52
N PRO A 24 -4.99 13.62 -9.14
CA PRO A 24 -5.33 12.97 -7.88
C PRO A 24 -5.08 13.97 -6.73
N PRO A 25 -5.97 14.00 -5.73
CA PRO A 25 -5.85 14.94 -4.62
C PRO A 25 -4.52 14.70 -3.88
N PRO A 26 -3.90 15.76 -3.34
CA PRO A 26 -2.62 15.65 -2.67
C PRO A 26 -2.69 14.66 -1.50
N VAL A 27 -1.63 13.88 -1.35
CA VAL A 27 -1.48 12.92 -0.24
C VAL A 27 -0.63 13.55 0.86
N ALA A 28 -1.04 13.38 2.11
CA ALA A 28 -0.27 13.86 3.25
C ALA A 28 0.99 13.00 3.45
N PRO A 29 2.19 13.61 3.59
CA PRO A 29 3.43 12.86 3.84
C PRO A 29 3.42 12.30 5.26
N ASN A 30 3.42 10.97 5.39
CA ASN A 30 3.38 10.25 6.66
C ASN A 30 4.20 8.95 6.58
N GLU A 31 5.47 9.04 6.20
CA GLU A 31 6.34 7.86 6.06
C GLU A 31 6.43 7.03 7.34
N ALA A 32 6.48 7.68 8.51
CA ALA A 32 6.50 6.97 9.80
C ALA A 32 5.28 6.07 9.99
N LEU A 33 4.10 6.52 9.55
CA LEU A 33 2.87 5.73 9.61
C LEU A 33 2.91 4.55 8.64
N VAL A 34 3.44 4.75 7.42
CA VAL A 34 3.63 3.67 6.44
C VAL A 34 4.60 2.62 6.96
N MET A 35 5.73 3.03 7.54
CA MET A 35 6.72 2.12 8.14
C MET A 35 6.13 1.35 9.33
N ARG A 36 5.33 2.00 10.18
CA ARG A 36 4.59 1.33 11.26
C ARG A 36 3.61 0.28 10.71
N ILE A 37 2.78 0.65 9.73
CA ILE A 37 1.82 -0.27 9.11
C ILE A 37 2.53 -1.51 8.56
N ILE A 38 3.68 -1.32 7.91
CA ILE A 38 4.47 -2.41 7.35
C ILE A 38 5.08 -3.29 8.46
N PHE A 39 5.90 -2.70 9.34
CA PHE A 39 6.82 -3.45 10.20
C PHE A 39 6.28 -3.75 11.59
N GLU A 40 5.29 -2.99 12.08
CA GLU A 40 4.69 -3.23 13.39
C GLU A 40 3.35 -3.94 13.26
N ASP A 41 2.47 -3.43 12.40
CA ASP A 41 1.11 -3.96 12.26
C ASP A 41 1.09 -5.23 11.39
N CYS A 42 1.42 -5.12 10.10
CA CYS A 42 1.34 -6.28 9.20
C CYS A 42 2.38 -7.36 9.51
N LEU A 43 3.64 -6.99 9.73
CA LEU A 43 4.68 -7.96 10.09
C LEU A 43 4.44 -8.59 11.46
N GLY A 44 3.96 -7.80 12.44
CA GLY A 44 3.58 -8.30 13.74
C GLY A 44 2.42 -9.29 13.68
N TYR A 45 1.41 -9.04 12.85
CA TYR A 45 0.33 -10.00 12.62
C TYR A 45 0.85 -11.28 11.96
N VAL A 46 1.59 -11.14 10.85
CA VAL A 46 2.04 -12.31 10.08
C VAL A 46 2.98 -13.20 10.89
N ARG A 47 3.93 -12.62 11.65
CA ARG A 47 4.88 -13.41 12.46
C ARG A 47 4.33 -13.87 13.80
N ASP A 48 3.68 -12.96 14.51
CA ASP A 48 3.36 -13.16 15.93
C ASP A 48 1.86 -13.36 16.19
N GLY A 49 1.01 -13.13 15.20
CA GLY A 49 -0.45 -13.21 15.34
C GLY A 49 -1.04 -12.04 16.13
N ARG A 50 -0.28 -10.95 16.31
CA ARG A 50 -0.75 -9.73 16.96
C ARG A 50 -1.83 -9.08 16.10
N THR A 51 -2.97 -8.73 16.67
CA THR A 51 -4.03 -8.00 15.95
C THR A 51 -3.45 -6.71 15.36
N PRO A 52 -3.52 -6.50 14.04
CA PRO A 52 -2.91 -5.34 13.40
C PRO A 52 -3.77 -4.09 13.60
N PHE A 53 -3.17 -2.93 13.34
CA PHE A 53 -3.82 -1.61 13.29
C PHE A 53 -4.40 -1.11 14.62
N GLY A 54 -3.95 -1.70 15.75
CA GLY A 54 -4.34 -1.27 17.08
C GLY A 54 -4.03 0.22 17.32
N GLY A 55 -5.04 1.00 17.69
CA GLY A 55 -4.88 2.44 17.92
C GLY A 55 -4.83 3.30 16.65
N LEU A 56 -5.05 2.73 15.47
CA LEU A 56 -5.37 3.49 14.25
C LEU A 56 -6.89 3.66 14.13
N ALA A 57 -7.32 4.76 13.50
CA ALA A 57 -8.73 4.96 13.22
C ALA A 57 -9.21 3.91 12.21
N THR A 58 -10.22 3.12 12.59
CA THR A 58 -10.82 2.10 11.73
C THR A 58 -12.34 2.19 11.78
N ARG A 59 -12.98 1.79 10.69
CA ARG A 59 -14.42 1.50 10.64
C ARG A 59 -14.66 0.29 9.75
N PRO A 60 -15.78 -0.44 9.89
CA PRO A 60 -16.13 -1.51 8.96
C PRO A 60 -16.08 -1.00 7.52
N ALA A 61 -15.48 -1.78 6.62
CA ALA A 61 -15.38 -1.39 5.22
C ALA A 61 -16.77 -1.34 4.57
N SER A 62 -16.97 -0.36 3.69
CA SER A 62 -18.16 -0.33 2.84
C SER A 62 -18.21 -1.56 1.91
N MET A 63 -19.43 -1.94 1.49
CA MET A 63 -19.61 -3.05 0.54
C MET A 63 -18.81 -2.85 -0.75
N ALA A 64 -18.78 -1.62 -1.27
CA ALA A 64 -18.00 -1.27 -2.47
C ALA A 64 -16.48 -1.45 -2.25
N ALA A 65 -15.97 -1.12 -1.06
CA ALA A 65 -14.58 -1.37 -0.69
C ALA A 65 -14.28 -2.88 -0.61
N ILE A 66 -15.15 -3.66 0.03
CA ILE A 66 -15.04 -5.12 0.13
C ILE A 66 -15.03 -5.75 -1.28
N GLU A 67 -15.89 -5.27 -2.19
CA GLU A 67 -15.96 -5.71 -3.59
C GLU A 67 -14.65 -5.60 -4.38
N GLN A 68 -13.76 -4.66 -4.02
CA GLN A 68 -12.44 -4.54 -4.64
C GLN A 68 -11.39 -5.49 -4.07
N LEU A 69 -11.63 -6.09 -2.90
CA LEU A 69 -10.71 -7.06 -2.31
C LEU A 69 -10.74 -8.37 -3.10
N PRO A 70 -9.58 -9.06 -3.27
CA PRO A 70 -9.54 -10.37 -3.90
C PRO A 70 -10.54 -11.34 -3.26
N ALA A 71 -11.38 -11.99 -4.07
CA ALA A 71 -12.46 -12.86 -3.55
C ALA A 71 -11.98 -13.99 -2.64
N ARG A 72 -10.74 -14.45 -2.84
CA ARG A 72 -10.09 -15.52 -2.05
C ARG A 72 -9.41 -15.04 -0.77
N MET A 73 -9.45 -13.75 -0.47
CA MET A 73 -8.80 -13.19 0.72
C MET A 73 -9.51 -13.70 1.99
N PRO A 74 -8.78 -14.26 2.97
CA PRO A 74 -9.38 -14.72 4.21
C PRO A 74 -10.02 -13.56 4.97
N ASP A 75 -11.16 -13.81 5.61
CA ASP A 75 -11.88 -12.83 6.43
C ASP A 75 -12.17 -11.50 5.69
N ARG A 76 -12.36 -11.58 4.36
CA ARG A 76 -12.65 -10.43 3.50
C ARG A 76 -13.86 -9.59 3.96
N ASP A 77 -14.87 -10.25 4.54
CA ASP A 77 -16.07 -9.62 5.10
C ASP A 77 -15.80 -8.81 6.37
N LYS A 78 -14.67 -9.05 7.04
CA LYS A 78 -14.21 -8.32 8.23
C LYS A 78 -13.25 -7.17 7.90
N ALA A 79 -13.07 -6.87 6.61
CA ALA A 79 -12.22 -5.76 6.19
C ALA A 79 -12.66 -4.43 6.82
N VAL A 80 -11.69 -3.56 7.03
CA VAL A 80 -11.90 -2.23 7.61
C VAL A 80 -11.43 -1.16 6.64
N GLU A 81 -12.07 -0.02 6.69
CA GLU A 81 -11.46 1.21 6.18
C GLU A 81 -10.52 1.79 7.24
N LEU A 82 -9.28 2.03 6.83
CA LEU A 82 -8.16 2.39 7.69
C LEU A 82 -7.80 3.86 7.49
N LEU A 83 -7.80 4.65 8.57
CA LEU A 83 -7.50 6.11 8.63
C LEU A 83 -8.47 7.01 7.85
N SER A 84 -9.01 6.52 6.74
CA SER A 84 -10.00 7.17 5.88
C SER A 84 -10.65 6.12 4.98
N PRO A 85 -11.77 6.45 4.32
CA PRO A 85 -12.39 5.58 3.31
C PRO A 85 -11.52 5.27 2.09
N ARG A 86 -10.35 5.93 1.95
CA ARG A 86 -9.42 5.69 0.86
C ARG A 86 -8.58 4.43 1.04
N TYR A 87 -8.40 3.91 2.25
CA TYR A 87 -7.61 2.71 2.47
C TYR A 87 -8.46 1.61 3.04
N VAL A 88 -8.36 0.43 2.45
CA VAL A 88 -9.04 -0.78 2.89
C VAL A 88 -7.97 -1.73 3.39
N ALA A 89 -8.13 -2.18 4.63
CA ALA A 89 -7.26 -3.16 5.24
C ALA A 89 -8.02 -4.46 5.51
N SER A 90 -7.36 -5.58 5.29
CA SER A 90 -7.89 -6.91 5.58
C SER A 90 -6.74 -7.79 6.04
N TRP A 91 -7.03 -8.66 7.00
CA TRP A 91 -6.08 -9.64 7.51
C TRP A 91 -6.86 -10.89 7.90
N GLY A 92 -6.19 -12.03 7.83
CA GLY A 92 -6.82 -13.31 8.14
C GLY A 92 -5.84 -14.44 8.08
N GLU A 93 -6.34 -15.64 8.30
CA GLU A 93 -5.58 -16.88 8.25
C GLU A 93 -6.33 -17.88 7.36
N ASP A 94 -5.60 -18.55 6.48
CA ASP A 94 -6.08 -19.63 5.64
C ASP A 94 -5.09 -20.82 5.73
N PRO A 95 -5.34 -21.95 5.04
CA PRO A 95 -4.41 -23.09 5.06
C PRO A 95 -2.99 -22.77 4.55
N ASP A 96 -2.81 -21.68 3.80
CA ASP A 96 -1.51 -21.21 3.33
C ASP A 96 -0.79 -20.28 4.33
N GLY A 97 -1.48 -19.84 5.39
CA GLY A 97 -0.91 -19.10 6.51
C GLY A 97 -1.62 -17.77 6.78
N ARG A 98 -0.90 -16.84 7.41
CA ARG A 98 -1.42 -15.51 7.73
C ARG A 98 -1.16 -14.53 6.61
N HIS A 99 -2.09 -13.60 6.43
CA HIS A 99 -2.01 -12.55 5.43
C HIS A 99 -2.43 -11.20 6.01
N CYS A 100 -1.74 -10.15 5.61
CA CYS A 100 -2.10 -8.76 5.89
C CYS A 100 -2.11 -7.98 4.57
N PHE A 101 -3.15 -7.20 4.35
CA PHE A 101 -3.37 -6.41 3.15
C PHE A 101 -3.79 -4.99 3.54
N VAL A 102 -3.20 -4.01 2.89
CA VAL A 102 -3.67 -2.62 2.85
C VAL A 102 -3.66 -2.18 1.39
N GLY A 103 -4.80 -1.67 0.92
CA GLY A 103 -4.98 -1.25 -0.47
C GLY A 103 -5.73 0.08 -0.57
N THR A 104 -5.39 0.91 -1.55
CA THR A 104 -6.17 2.09 -1.91
C THR A 104 -7.47 1.67 -2.58
N PHE A 105 -8.59 2.16 -2.08
CA PHE A 105 -9.89 2.05 -2.72
C PHE A 105 -9.99 3.06 -3.86
N PHE A 106 -9.90 2.58 -5.10
CA PHE A 106 -9.79 3.44 -6.29
C PHE A 106 -10.97 4.40 -6.43
N ALA A 107 -12.19 3.98 -6.08
CA ALA A 107 -13.35 4.86 -6.18
C ALA A 107 -13.30 6.02 -5.17
N ALA A 108 -12.72 5.82 -3.98
CA ALA A 108 -12.48 6.93 -3.04
C ALA A 108 -11.39 7.89 -3.57
N MET A 109 -10.36 7.36 -4.24
CA MET A 109 -9.36 8.19 -4.91
C MET A 109 -9.97 9.04 -6.04
N GLU A 110 -10.80 8.43 -6.89
CA GLU A 110 -11.54 9.13 -7.96
C GLU A 110 -12.52 10.18 -7.41
N ALA A 111 -13.17 9.88 -6.28
CA ALA A 111 -14.04 10.81 -5.56
C ALA A 111 -13.28 11.94 -4.84
N GLY A 112 -11.95 12.00 -4.96
CA GLY A 112 -11.14 13.08 -4.39
C GLY A 112 -10.91 12.97 -2.87
N VAL A 113 -11.14 11.79 -2.27
CA VAL A 113 -10.88 11.58 -0.84
C VAL A 113 -9.37 11.76 -0.58
N PRO A 114 -8.94 12.65 0.34
CA PRO A 114 -7.53 12.89 0.61
C PRO A 114 -6.79 11.64 1.08
N GLY A 115 -5.58 11.43 0.56
CA GLY A 115 -4.70 10.35 1.01
C GLY A 115 -3.89 10.74 2.24
N GLN A 116 -3.57 9.74 3.07
CA GLN A 116 -2.78 9.88 4.29
C GLN A 116 -1.52 9.01 4.30
N LEU A 117 -1.32 8.11 3.34
CA LEU A 117 -0.15 7.21 3.28
C LEU A 117 0.90 7.70 2.29
N GLY A 118 1.28 8.98 2.38
CA GLY A 118 2.27 9.59 1.51
C GLY A 118 3.71 9.32 1.96
N VAL A 119 4.60 9.03 1.02
CA VAL A 119 6.04 8.84 1.26
C VAL A 119 6.86 9.60 0.23
N PRO A 120 8.06 10.12 0.58
CA PRO A 120 9.00 10.64 -0.40
C PRO A 120 9.41 9.52 -1.36
N ALA A 121 9.12 9.64 -2.67
CA ALA A 121 9.41 8.56 -3.61
C ALA A 121 10.92 8.22 -3.68
N ILE A 122 11.77 9.26 -3.60
CA ILE A 122 13.22 9.12 -3.61
C ILE A 122 13.71 8.52 -2.28
N GLY A 123 14.42 7.40 -2.40
CA GLY A 123 15.08 6.72 -1.27
C GLY A 123 14.13 5.97 -0.32
N PHE A 124 12.81 6.01 -0.52
CA PHE A 124 11.88 5.28 0.34
C PHE A 124 12.13 3.77 0.28
N LEU A 125 12.32 3.20 -0.91
CA LEU A 125 12.64 1.77 -1.06
C LEU A 125 13.95 1.39 -0.37
N GLN A 126 14.96 2.27 -0.37
CA GLN A 126 16.21 2.03 0.35
C GLN A 126 15.98 1.97 1.86
N ARG A 127 15.16 2.87 2.41
CA ARG A 127 14.81 2.88 3.84
C ARG A 127 13.97 1.66 4.24
N VAL A 128 13.04 1.25 3.38
CA VAL A 128 12.29 0.00 3.55
C VAL A 128 13.25 -1.19 3.54
N THR A 129 14.17 -1.29 2.59
CA THR A 129 15.16 -2.37 2.51
C THR A 129 16.03 -2.42 3.76
N LEU A 130 16.55 -1.29 4.23
CA LEU A 130 17.34 -1.23 5.45
C LEU A 130 16.55 -1.73 6.68
N ARG A 131 15.27 -1.34 6.80
CA ARG A 131 14.44 -1.80 7.90
C ARG A 131 14.05 -3.28 7.76
N ALA A 132 13.73 -3.73 6.55
CA ALA A 132 13.41 -5.12 6.24
C ALA A 132 14.58 -6.05 6.57
N ALA A 133 15.82 -5.63 6.28
CA ALA A 133 17.03 -6.36 6.65
C ALA A 133 17.18 -6.51 8.18
N ALA A 134 16.88 -5.46 8.96
CA ALA A 134 16.88 -5.54 10.42
C ALA A 134 15.82 -6.53 10.96
N GLU A 135 14.77 -6.76 10.18
CA GLU A 135 13.73 -7.75 10.46
C GLU A 135 14.04 -9.13 9.84
N GLY A 136 15.21 -9.35 9.23
CA GLY A 136 15.62 -10.63 8.64
C GLY A 136 14.99 -10.95 7.27
N LEU A 137 14.43 -9.95 6.58
CA LEU A 137 14.02 -10.09 5.17
C LEU A 137 15.13 -9.57 4.25
N SER A 138 15.35 -10.27 3.14
CA SER A 138 16.22 -9.83 2.04
C SER A 138 15.39 -9.27 0.89
N ASP A 139 15.99 -8.40 0.09
CA ASP A 139 15.45 -7.97 -1.18
C ASP A 139 15.37 -9.15 -2.16
N SER A 140 14.16 -9.44 -2.64
CA SER A 140 13.93 -10.47 -3.66
C SER A 140 13.76 -9.84 -5.04
N MET A 141 13.17 -8.65 -5.09
CA MET A 141 12.98 -7.83 -6.27
C MET A 141 12.62 -6.42 -5.82
N VAL A 142 13.58 -5.49 -5.82
CA VAL A 142 13.31 -4.10 -5.45
C VAL A 142 13.38 -3.25 -6.71
N ALA A 143 12.34 -2.46 -6.97
CA ALA A 143 12.30 -1.54 -8.09
C ALA A 143 13.33 -0.42 -7.91
N GLU A 144 13.81 0.14 -9.02
CA GLU A 144 14.71 1.30 -8.97
C GLU A 144 14.00 2.55 -8.41
N GLU A 145 12.71 2.68 -8.69
CA GLU A 145 11.87 3.80 -8.26
C GLU A 145 10.57 3.30 -7.60
N PHE A 146 10.13 4.02 -6.57
CA PHE A 146 8.81 3.80 -5.99
C PHE A 146 7.71 4.43 -6.87
N SER A 147 7.11 3.62 -7.73
CA SER A 147 6.10 4.07 -8.69
C SER A 147 4.96 3.04 -8.87
N PRO A 148 3.83 3.41 -9.51
CA PRO A 148 2.74 2.48 -9.78
C PRO A 148 3.05 1.41 -10.82
N LEU A 149 4.18 1.51 -11.51
CA LEU A 149 4.55 0.60 -12.58
C LEU A 149 5.43 -0.56 -12.11
N ALA A 150 5.95 -0.50 -10.89
CA ALA A 150 6.93 -1.45 -10.40
C ALA A 150 6.66 -1.87 -8.96
N THR A 151 6.44 -3.18 -8.75
CA THR A 151 6.28 -3.75 -7.41
C THR A 151 7.65 -4.03 -6.81
N SER A 152 7.84 -3.67 -5.54
CA SER A 152 9.00 -4.08 -4.77
C SER A 152 8.63 -5.17 -3.78
N ARG A 153 9.52 -6.15 -3.59
CA ARG A 153 9.29 -7.37 -2.83
C ARG A 153 10.51 -7.75 -1.98
N TRP A 154 10.24 -8.10 -0.73
CA TRP A 154 11.18 -8.65 0.23
C TRP A 154 10.65 -9.99 0.75
N SER A 155 11.55 -10.88 1.12
CA SER A 155 11.17 -12.15 1.75
C SER A 155 12.26 -12.65 2.69
N GLU A 156 11.87 -13.48 3.64
CA GLU A 156 12.82 -14.33 4.35
C GLU A 156 13.50 -15.29 3.36
N PRO A 157 14.70 -15.82 3.71
CA PRO A 157 15.35 -16.86 2.92
C PRO A 157 14.42 -18.04 2.65
N GLY A 158 14.48 -18.57 1.44
CA GLY A 158 13.66 -19.70 1.02
C GLY A 158 13.88 -20.92 1.90
N THR A 159 12.79 -21.52 2.36
CA THR A 159 12.79 -22.77 3.14
C THR A 159 12.63 -24.01 2.26
N GLY A 160 12.54 -23.84 0.94
CA GLY A 160 12.11 -24.87 -0.01
C GLY A 160 10.58 -25.05 -0.08
N HIS A 161 9.82 -24.20 0.62
CA HIS A 161 8.37 -24.21 0.63
C HIS A 161 7.80 -22.87 0.15
N ASP A 162 7.09 -22.88 -0.97
CA ASP A 162 6.45 -21.67 -1.52
C ASP A 162 4.99 -21.50 -1.03
N ARG A 163 4.44 -22.52 -0.36
CA ARG A 163 3.05 -22.56 0.14
C ARG A 163 2.94 -23.30 1.48
N GLY A 164 1.78 -23.16 2.11
CA GLY A 164 1.47 -23.82 3.38
C GLY A 164 2.18 -23.21 4.59
N PRO A 165 2.08 -23.88 5.76
CA PRO A 165 2.50 -23.35 7.05
C PRO A 165 4.02 -23.20 7.24
N LEU A 166 4.82 -23.56 6.23
CA LEU A 166 6.28 -23.45 6.22
C LEU A 166 6.78 -22.40 5.23
N ARG A 167 5.88 -21.68 4.54
CA ARG A 167 6.26 -20.64 3.60
C ARG A 167 7.00 -19.51 4.33
N PRO A 168 8.05 -18.92 3.73
CA PRO A 168 8.73 -17.77 4.31
C PRO A 168 7.80 -16.56 4.39
N VAL A 169 8.06 -15.65 5.31
CA VAL A 169 7.42 -14.33 5.28
C VAL A 169 7.83 -13.62 3.99
N SER A 170 6.86 -13.02 3.32
CA SER A 170 7.07 -12.18 2.14
C SER A 170 6.23 -10.92 2.23
N MET A 171 6.78 -9.84 1.69
CA MET A 171 6.20 -8.51 1.69
C MET A 171 6.33 -7.90 0.30
N SER A 172 5.25 -7.33 -0.20
CA SER A 172 5.23 -6.54 -1.44
C SER A 172 4.67 -5.17 -1.16
N ILE A 173 5.30 -4.13 -1.73
CA ILE A 173 4.77 -2.76 -1.70
C ILE A 173 4.75 -2.17 -3.11
N LEU A 174 3.75 -1.35 -3.38
CA LEU A 174 3.54 -0.68 -4.66
C LEU A 174 2.87 0.69 -4.42
N ALA A 175 3.28 1.69 -5.19
CA ALA A 175 2.62 2.99 -5.14
C ALA A 175 1.30 2.97 -5.93
N THR A 176 0.26 3.67 -5.47
CA THR A 176 -1.03 3.72 -6.21
C THR A 176 -1.15 4.90 -7.15
N ALA A 177 -0.29 5.90 -6.99
CA ALA A 177 -0.18 7.04 -7.90
C ALA A 177 1.29 7.46 -8.04
N PRO A 178 1.67 8.09 -9.17
CA PRO A 178 2.98 8.70 -9.31
C PRO A 178 3.21 9.76 -8.24
N ALA A 179 4.48 10.07 -7.96
CA ALA A 179 4.83 11.15 -7.04
C ALA A 179 4.24 12.49 -7.51
N ASP A 180 3.71 13.27 -6.58
CA ASP A 180 3.22 14.61 -6.87
C ASP A 180 4.38 15.61 -7.08
N THR A 181 4.07 16.88 -7.29
CA THR A 181 5.09 17.93 -7.50
C THR A 181 5.97 18.19 -6.26
N ARG A 182 5.63 17.61 -5.11
CA ARG A 182 6.45 17.65 -3.88
C ARG A 182 7.32 16.38 -3.75
N GLY A 183 7.28 15.48 -4.74
CA GLY A 183 7.99 14.20 -4.70
C GLY A 183 7.33 13.17 -3.77
N VAL A 184 6.06 13.36 -3.40
CA VAL A 184 5.35 12.46 -2.50
C VAL A 184 4.50 11.48 -3.32
N ALA A 185 4.79 10.19 -3.19
CA ALA A 185 4.01 9.10 -3.76
C ALA A 185 3.11 8.48 -2.68
N GLU A 186 2.00 7.87 -3.08
CA GLU A 186 1.10 7.17 -2.17
C GLU A 186 1.50 5.70 -2.03
N ALA A 187 1.83 5.26 -0.82
CA ALA A 187 2.05 3.86 -0.49
C ALA A 187 0.70 3.12 -0.34
N GLY A 188 0.03 2.96 -1.48
CA GLY A 188 -1.36 2.50 -1.51
C GLY A 188 -1.54 1.00 -1.71
N LEU A 189 -0.48 0.21 -1.82
CA LEU A 189 -0.58 -1.24 -1.75
C LEU A 189 0.54 -1.80 -0.89
N ILE A 190 0.15 -2.50 0.18
CA ILE A 190 1.03 -3.23 1.08
C ILE A 190 0.42 -4.62 1.24
N VAL A 191 1.16 -5.65 0.85
CA VAL A 191 0.74 -7.05 0.95
C VAL A 191 1.80 -7.82 1.70
N MET A 192 1.38 -8.59 2.69
CA MET A 192 2.28 -9.46 3.44
C MET A 192 1.66 -10.81 3.67
N GLY A 193 2.46 -11.87 3.59
CA GLY A 193 2.04 -13.22 3.88
C GLY A 193 3.17 -14.03 4.49
N GLY A 194 2.83 -14.94 5.40
CA GLY A 194 3.80 -15.82 6.05
C GLY A 194 3.12 -17.00 6.74
N PRO A 195 3.86 -17.81 7.49
CA PRO A 195 3.36 -19.02 8.12
C PRO A 195 2.40 -18.68 9.27
N SER A 196 1.44 -19.57 9.57
CA SER A 196 0.51 -19.42 10.71
C SER A 196 1.16 -19.76 12.06
N GLY A 197 2.35 -20.38 12.06
CA GLY A 197 3.10 -20.75 13.26
C GLY A 197 4.32 -19.85 13.46
N GLY A 198 4.40 -19.18 14.61
CA GLY A 198 5.55 -18.38 15.03
C GLY A 198 6.80 -19.23 15.21
N ARG A 199 7.50 -19.52 14.11
CA ARG A 199 8.80 -20.18 14.15
C ARG A 199 9.87 -19.10 14.15
N ARG A 200 10.30 -18.66 15.34
CA ARG A 200 11.68 -18.19 15.49
C ARG A 200 12.57 -19.39 15.17
N VAL A 201 12.97 -19.54 13.93
CA VAL A 201 14.12 -20.38 13.60
C VAL A 201 15.30 -19.66 14.21
N MET A 202 15.71 -20.05 15.41
CA MET A 202 17.10 -19.84 15.83
C MET A 202 17.94 -20.52 14.76
N MET A 203 18.51 -19.75 13.84
CA MET A 203 19.61 -20.25 13.04
C MET A 203 20.72 -20.61 14.03
N PRO A 204 21.24 -21.85 14.03
CA PRO A 204 22.47 -22.12 14.74
C PRO A 204 23.55 -21.22 14.15
N ALA A 205 24.28 -20.52 15.02
CA ALA A 205 25.45 -19.75 14.62
C ALA A 205 26.36 -20.66 13.77
N ALA A 206 26.75 -20.19 12.59
CA ALA A 206 27.68 -20.92 11.74
C ALA A 206 28.98 -21.18 12.53
N PRO A 207 29.53 -22.40 12.54
CA PRO A 207 30.84 -22.63 13.13
C PRO A 207 31.89 -21.89 12.29
N HIS A 208 32.75 -21.14 12.99
CA HIS A 208 33.97 -20.54 12.45
C HIS A 208 34.98 -21.60 12.02
#